data_AF-A0A966J3A5-F1
#
_entry.id   AF-A0A966J3A5-F1
#
_cell.length_a   1.000
_cell.length_b   1.000
_cell.length_c   1.000
_cell.angle_alpha   90.00
_cell.angle_beta   90.00
_cell.angle_gamma   90.00
#
_symmetry.space_group_name_H-M   'P 1'
#
loop_
_entity.id
_entity.type
_entity.pdbx_description
1 polymer ?
#
loop_
_entity_poly.entity_id
_entity_poly.type
_entity_poly.pdbx_seq_one_letter_code
_entity_poly.pdbx_strand_id
1 'polypeptide(L)'
;CEVRGRNRRTNHRLQLVWRTDVHGGRVWADAAFGPVLRPAIVAPPHTHEAVPDTMPLHRWVMQANPMFGATMIADGLAEAAVADGRLALTLLRAVGQLSVADLPERRGHAGWPSPTPQAQCLGTFEARTALYLHGPMSDDLLSRVRDVCDDVLLPLVGDSWRDLAWAGSYGGPALSGEAFELSAVTVANTDPDAIVLRVVNLTQRSAWGTIHMPTHGPWSVVRCRLDETAIGAADIVDRAFSFEAGPREILTVRVKRCPLGA
;
A
#
# COMPACT_ATOMS: atom_id res chain seq x y z
N CYS A 1 16.49 0.39 -4.95
CA CYS A 1 16.90 0.39 -6.36
C CYS A 1 16.24 1.55 -7.09
N GLU A 2 17.03 2.39 -7.76
CA GLU A 2 16.53 3.38 -8.71
C GLU A 2 16.90 2.93 -10.12
N VAL A 3 15.92 2.87 -11.01
CA VAL A 3 16.11 2.48 -12.41
C VAL A 3 15.74 3.66 -13.27
N ARG A 4 16.67 4.09 -14.13
CA ARG A 4 16.46 5.20 -15.06
C ARG A 4 16.79 4.74 -16.47
N GLY A 5 16.03 5.24 -17.44
CA GLY A 5 16.26 4.89 -18.83
C GLY A 5 15.58 5.84 -19.80
N ARG A 6 15.78 5.57 -21.09
CA ARG A 6 15.10 6.28 -22.17
C ARG A 6 14.47 5.27 -23.12
N ASN A 7 13.15 5.20 -23.13
CA ASN A 7 12.42 4.39 -24.07
C ASN A 7 12.45 5.03 -25.47
N ARG A 8 12.94 4.26 -26.45
CA ARG A 8 12.98 4.59 -27.88
C ARG A 8 12.31 3.52 -28.75
N ARG A 9 11.63 2.56 -28.14
CA ARG A 9 10.98 1.44 -28.81
C ARG A 9 9.47 1.50 -28.59
N THR A 10 8.72 0.83 -29.45
CA THR A 10 7.26 0.76 -29.40
C THR A 10 6.82 -0.68 -29.14
N ASN A 11 5.58 -0.86 -28.68
CA ASN A 11 4.92 -2.17 -28.55
C ASN A 11 5.74 -3.21 -27.78
N HIS A 12 6.18 -2.86 -26.56
CA HIS A 12 6.99 -3.74 -25.72
C HIS A 12 6.66 -3.56 -24.25
N ARG A 13 7.06 -4.54 -23.44
CA ARG A 13 7.02 -4.52 -21.98
C ARG A 13 8.43 -4.68 -21.44
N LEU A 14 8.84 -3.78 -20.55
CA LEU A 14 10.11 -3.84 -19.85
C LEU A 14 9.84 -4.19 -18.38
N GLN A 15 10.54 -5.21 -17.88
CA GLN A 15 10.43 -5.65 -16.49
C GLN A 15 11.80 -5.73 -15.82
N LEU A 16 11.85 -5.34 -14.54
CA LEU A 16 12.97 -5.68 -13.65
C LEU A 16 12.62 -7.00 -12.96
N VAL A 17 13.56 -7.94 -12.95
CA VAL A 17 13.33 -9.30 -12.48
C VAL A 17 14.34 -9.67 -11.41
N TRP A 18 13.85 -10.07 -10.25
CA TRP A 18 14.63 -10.75 -9.23
C TRP A 18 14.38 -12.24 -9.31
N ARG A 19 15.48 -12.99 -9.26
CA ARG A 19 15.45 -14.43 -9.00
C ARG A 19 15.76 -14.63 -7.52
N THR A 20 14.92 -15.41 -6.86
CA THR A 20 15.02 -15.68 -5.42
C THR A 20 15.04 -17.19 -5.20
N ASP A 21 15.52 -17.61 -4.04
CA ASP A 21 15.48 -19.02 -3.64
C ASP A 21 14.11 -19.40 -3.03
N VAL A 22 13.11 -18.53 -3.14
CA VAL A 22 11.77 -18.77 -2.59
C VAL A 22 10.98 -19.65 -3.53
N HIS A 23 11.11 -20.96 -3.30
CA HIS A 23 10.37 -21.98 -4.03
C HIS A 23 9.15 -22.48 -3.25
N GLY A 24 8.12 -22.91 -3.97
CA GLY A 24 6.88 -23.47 -3.40
C GLY A 24 6.12 -22.47 -2.51
N GLY A 25 6.38 -21.18 -2.70
CA GLY A 25 5.80 -20.12 -1.87
C GLY A 25 4.39 -19.74 -2.31
N ARG A 26 3.58 -19.30 -1.35
CA ARG A 26 2.34 -18.60 -1.62
C ARG A 26 2.62 -17.15 -1.98
N VAL A 27 1.72 -16.53 -2.73
CA VAL A 27 1.86 -15.16 -3.22
C VAL A 27 0.83 -14.26 -2.55
N TRP A 28 1.29 -13.13 -2.00
CA TRP A 28 0.43 -12.08 -1.47
C TRP A 28 0.75 -10.77 -2.17
N ALA A 29 -0.26 -9.94 -2.39
CA ALA A 29 -0.07 -8.59 -2.90
C ALA A 29 -0.78 -7.60 -2.00
N ASP A 30 -0.17 -6.44 -1.82
CA ASP A 30 -0.85 -5.30 -1.22
C ASP A 30 -2.03 -4.88 -2.08
N ALA A 31 -3.13 -4.52 -1.43
CA ALA A 31 -4.36 -4.07 -2.07
C ALA A 31 -4.99 -2.96 -1.22
N ALA A 32 -6.18 -2.51 -1.63
CA ALA A 32 -6.94 -1.54 -0.85
C ALA A 32 -7.19 -2.08 0.58
N PHE A 33 -6.58 -1.43 1.57
CA PHE A 33 -6.72 -1.73 3.00
C PHE A 33 -6.18 -3.12 3.41
N GLY A 34 -5.16 -3.61 2.72
CA GLY A 34 -4.30 -4.68 3.23
C GLY A 34 -4.04 -5.83 2.26
N PRO A 35 -3.26 -6.83 2.71
CA PRO A 35 -2.78 -7.90 1.87
C PRO A 35 -3.85 -8.88 1.41
N VAL A 36 -3.81 -9.22 0.13
CA VAL A 36 -4.67 -10.24 -0.51
C VAL A 36 -3.82 -11.42 -0.95
N LEU A 37 -4.25 -12.63 -0.61
CA LEU A 37 -3.69 -13.88 -1.14
C LEU A 37 -4.02 -14.00 -2.63
N ARG A 38 -3.01 -14.26 -3.46
CA ARG A 38 -3.14 -14.48 -4.91
C ARG A 38 -2.83 -15.94 -5.25
N PRO A 39 -3.82 -16.85 -5.18
CA PRO A 39 -3.62 -18.21 -5.66
C PRO A 39 -3.41 -18.22 -7.17
N ALA A 40 -2.70 -19.23 -7.67
CA ALA A 40 -2.59 -19.46 -9.11
C ALA A 40 -3.98 -19.68 -9.69
N ILE A 41 -4.31 -18.94 -10.76
CA ILE A 41 -5.59 -19.07 -11.45
C ILE A 41 -5.47 -20.17 -12.50
N VAL A 42 -6.41 -21.11 -12.47
CA VAL A 42 -6.53 -22.16 -13.50
C VAL A 42 -7.76 -21.84 -14.34
N ALA A 43 -7.56 -21.59 -15.63
CA ALA A 43 -8.66 -21.36 -16.54
C ALA A 43 -9.50 -22.65 -16.73
N PRO A 44 -10.83 -22.55 -16.75
CA PRO A 44 -11.70 -23.64 -17.16
C PRO A 44 -11.42 -24.09 -18.61
N PRO A 45 -11.82 -25.32 -18.98
CA PRO A 45 -11.81 -25.74 -20.38
C PRO A 45 -12.59 -24.77 -21.27
N HIS A 46 -12.14 -24.59 -22.52
CA HIS A 46 -12.79 -23.74 -23.53
C HIS A 46 -12.87 -22.24 -23.18
N THR A 47 -12.00 -21.75 -22.29
CA THR A 47 -11.90 -20.30 -22.02
C THR A 47 -11.40 -19.55 -23.25
N HIS A 48 -12.04 -18.42 -23.57
CA HIS A 48 -11.69 -17.56 -24.72
C HIS A 48 -10.56 -16.56 -24.41
N GLU A 49 -10.24 -16.38 -23.14
CA GLU A 49 -9.19 -15.51 -22.61
C GLU A 49 -8.11 -16.33 -21.88
N ALA A 50 -6.84 -15.98 -22.10
CA ALA A 50 -5.73 -16.56 -21.37
C ALA A 50 -5.70 -16.01 -19.93
N VAL A 51 -5.27 -16.85 -18.98
CA VAL A 51 -4.96 -16.39 -17.62
C VAL A 51 -3.80 -15.40 -17.71
N PRO A 52 -3.94 -14.15 -17.23
CA PRO A 52 -2.84 -13.20 -17.21
C PRO A 52 -1.65 -13.73 -16.40
N ASP A 53 -0.44 -13.52 -16.91
CA ASP A 53 0.81 -13.81 -16.19
C ASP A 53 1.15 -12.74 -15.14
N THR A 54 0.37 -11.64 -15.13
CA THR A 54 0.54 -10.51 -14.21
C THR A 54 -0.63 -10.35 -13.24
N MET A 55 -0.37 -9.60 -12.17
CA MET A 55 -1.33 -9.24 -11.15
C MET A 55 -1.11 -7.80 -10.69
N PRO A 56 -2.18 -7.13 -10.20
CA PRO A 56 -2.04 -5.81 -9.63
C PRO A 56 -1.34 -5.87 -8.27
N LEU A 57 -0.56 -4.82 -7.98
CA LEU A 57 -0.08 -4.50 -6.64
C LEU A 57 -0.39 -3.02 -6.33
N HIS A 58 -0.54 -2.70 -5.05
CA HIS A 58 -0.49 -1.31 -4.57
C HIS A 58 0.95 -0.91 -4.27
N ARG A 59 1.48 -1.26 -3.10
CA ARG A 59 2.87 -0.93 -2.72
C ARG A 59 3.83 -2.10 -2.88
N TRP A 60 3.35 -3.33 -2.74
CA TRP A 60 4.24 -4.49 -2.73
C TRP A 60 3.56 -5.79 -3.19
N VAL A 61 4.40 -6.75 -3.58
CA VAL A 61 4.04 -8.16 -3.79
C VAL A 61 5.09 -9.07 -3.14
N MET A 62 4.64 -10.14 -2.52
CA MET A 62 5.45 -11.07 -1.74
C MET A 62 5.27 -12.50 -2.26
N GLN A 63 6.36 -13.25 -2.30
CA GLN A 63 6.34 -14.69 -2.33
C GLN A 63 6.98 -15.21 -1.04
N ALA A 64 6.29 -16.09 -0.31
CA ALA A 64 6.80 -16.66 0.94
C ALA A 64 6.43 -18.13 1.08
N ASN A 65 7.41 -18.94 1.51
CA ASN A 65 7.23 -20.33 1.89
C ASN A 65 7.28 -20.46 3.44
N PRO A 66 7.15 -21.67 4.02
CA PRO A 66 7.16 -21.85 5.47
C PRO A 66 8.47 -21.48 6.18
N MET A 67 9.56 -21.23 5.45
CA MET A 67 10.89 -20.95 6.01
C MET A 67 11.30 -19.48 5.84
N PHE A 68 11.06 -18.90 4.66
CA PHE A 68 11.47 -17.54 4.31
C PHE A 68 10.65 -17.00 3.14
N GLY A 69 10.80 -15.70 2.88
CA GLY A 69 10.13 -15.02 1.78
C GLY A 69 10.89 -13.81 1.26
N ALA A 70 10.38 -13.30 0.16
CA ALA A 70 10.87 -12.10 -0.49
C ALA A 70 9.69 -11.20 -0.85
N THR A 71 9.79 -9.93 -0.49
CA THR A 71 8.82 -8.89 -0.79
C THR A 71 9.44 -7.86 -1.73
N MET A 72 8.82 -7.67 -2.89
CA MET A 72 9.15 -6.64 -3.85
C MET A 72 8.24 -5.43 -3.62
N ILE A 73 8.85 -4.27 -3.34
CA ILE A 73 8.17 -3.00 -3.07
C ILE A 73 8.32 -2.11 -4.30
N ALA A 74 7.26 -1.40 -4.69
CA ALA A 74 7.25 -0.53 -5.84
C ALA A 74 6.60 0.82 -5.53
N ASP A 75 7.19 1.88 -6.07
CA ASP A 75 6.67 3.23 -5.99
C ASP A 75 5.83 3.54 -7.25
N GLY A 76 4.51 3.59 -7.09
CA GLY A 76 3.57 3.94 -8.17
C GLY A 76 3.44 2.95 -9.33
N LEU A 77 4.17 1.82 -9.32
CA LEU A 77 4.09 0.77 -10.34
C LEU A 77 3.11 -0.32 -9.91
N ALA A 78 2.08 -0.54 -10.73
CA ALA A 78 0.91 -1.34 -10.34
C ALA A 78 0.81 -2.72 -11.02
N GLU A 79 1.83 -3.19 -11.73
CA GLU A 79 1.81 -4.50 -12.42
C GLU A 79 3.06 -5.32 -12.05
N ALA A 80 2.84 -6.53 -11.52
CA ALA A 80 3.90 -7.52 -11.27
C ALA A 80 3.56 -8.87 -11.89
N ALA A 81 4.58 -9.68 -12.16
CA ALA A 81 4.46 -11.10 -12.46
C ALA A 81 5.23 -11.89 -11.41
N VAL A 82 4.61 -12.93 -10.85
CA VAL A 82 5.23 -13.80 -9.85
C VAL A 82 5.19 -15.22 -10.35
N ALA A 83 6.34 -15.88 -10.31
CA ALA A 83 6.50 -17.30 -10.59
C ALA A 83 7.41 -17.92 -9.53
N ASP A 84 7.59 -19.23 -9.56
CA ASP A 84 8.45 -19.92 -8.60
C ASP A 84 9.90 -19.39 -8.64
N GLY A 85 10.39 -18.90 -7.50
CA GLY A 85 11.71 -18.25 -7.39
C GLY A 85 11.87 -16.98 -8.23
N ARG A 86 10.78 -16.29 -8.59
CA ARG A 86 10.83 -15.12 -9.48
C ARG A 86 9.80 -14.06 -9.14
N LEU A 87 10.29 -12.84 -8.89
CA LEU A 87 9.49 -11.62 -8.77
C LEU A 87 9.86 -10.68 -9.92
N ALA A 88 8.89 -10.26 -10.71
CA ALA A 88 9.09 -9.32 -11.81
C ALA A 88 8.18 -8.10 -11.67
N LEU A 89 8.77 -6.91 -11.73
CA LEU A 89 8.07 -5.62 -11.71
C LEU A 89 8.04 -5.05 -13.13
N THR A 90 6.85 -4.72 -13.64
CA THR A 90 6.75 -4.00 -14.91
C THR A 90 7.12 -2.54 -14.68
N LEU A 91 8.22 -2.11 -15.31
CA LEU A 91 8.69 -0.72 -15.25
C LEU A 91 7.99 0.16 -16.28
N LEU A 92 7.73 -0.41 -17.45
CA LEU A 92 7.14 0.29 -18.59
C LEU A 92 6.42 -0.69 -19.50
N ARG A 93 5.23 -0.31 -19.98
CA ARG A 93 4.47 -1.05 -20.98
C ARG A 93 4.01 -0.08 -22.07
N ALA A 94 4.62 -0.18 -23.23
CA ALA A 94 4.35 0.65 -24.39
C ALA A 94 3.34 -0.04 -25.31
N VAL A 95 2.21 0.62 -25.56
CA VAL A 95 1.16 0.13 -26.48
C VAL A 95 0.76 1.23 -27.45
N GLY A 96 0.42 0.86 -28.69
CA GLY A 96 0.10 1.83 -29.75
C GLY A 96 -1.38 2.04 -30.02
N GLN A 97 -2.24 1.22 -29.43
CA GLN A 97 -3.65 1.17 -29.80
C GLN A 97 -4.52 0.59 -28.68
N LEU A 98 -5.73 1.13 -28.56
CA LEU A 98 -6.84 0.53 -27.81
C LEU A 98 -7.63 -0.41 -28.72
N SER A 99 -8.15 -1.50 -28.14
CA SER A 99 -8.95 -2.51 -28.83
C SER A 99 -8.22 -3.14 -30.02
N VAL A 100 -7.17 -3.89 -29.74
CA VAL A 100 -6.45 -4.72 -30.70
C VAL A 100 -7.19 -6.06 -30.85
N ALA A 101 -7.45 -6.49 -32.09
CA ALA A 101 -8.25 -7.70 -32.37
C ALA A 101 -7.46 -9.00 -32.31
N ASP A 102 -6.15 -8.93 -32.49
CA ASP A 102 -5.26 -10.07 -32.68
C ASP A 102 -4.33 -10.31 -31.49
N LEU A 103 -4.77 -9.92 -30.27
CA LEU A 103 -4.06 -10.25 -29.04
C LEU A 103 -4.05 -11.77 -28.82
N PRO A 104 -2.88 -12.40 -28.59
CA PRO A 104 -2.79 -13.81 -28.25
C PRO A 104 -3.63 -14.21 -27.04
N GLU A 105 -3.71 -13.32 -26.05
CA GLU A 105 -4.40 -13.54 -24.78
C GLU A 105 -5.92 -13.44 -24.91
N ARG A 106 -6.43 -12.70 -25.91
CA ARG A 106 -7.87 -12.52 -26.14
C ARG A 106 -8.12 -12.11 -27.59
N ARG A 107 -8.67 -13.02 -28.39
CA ARG A 107 -9.06 -12.72 -29.77
C ARG A 107 -10.28 -11.80 -29.82
N GLY A 108 -10.30 -10.90 -30.81
CA GLY A 108 -11.38 -9.97 -31.08
C GLY A 108 -11.22 -8.61 -30.39
N HIS A 109 -12.01 -7.64 -30.85
CA HIS A 109 -12.02 -6.29 -30.30
C HIS A 109 -12.68 -6.23 -28.91
N ALA A 110 -12.24 -5.30 -28.07
CA ALA A 110 -12.95 -4.92 -26.83
C ALA A 110 -13.81 -3.66 -27.01
N GLY A 111 -13.65 -2.96 -28.13
CA GLY A 111 -14.30 -1.70 -28.46
C GLY A 111 -13.83 -1.16 -29.81
N TRP A 112 -13.98 0.14 -30.06
CA TRP A 112 -13.55 0.74 -31.32
C TRP A 112 -12.01 0.82 -31.41
N PRO A 113 -11.39 0.31 -32.49
CA PRO A 113 -9.95 0.40 -32.69
C PRO A 113 -9.50 1.87 -32.70
N SER A 114 -8.63 2.25 -31.75
CA SER A 114 -8.23 3.66 -31.57
C SER A 114 -6.72 3.79 -31.36
N PRO A 115 -5.97 4.45 -32.26
CA PRO A 115 -4.54 4.70 -32.07
C PRO A 115 -4.27 5.54 -30.82
N THR A 116 -3.28 5.13 -30.04
CA THR A 116 -2.81 5.82 -28.83
C THR A 116 -1.31 6.06 -28.89
N PRO A 117 -0.82 6.94 -29.79
CA PRO A 117 0.62 7.11 -30.01
C PRO A 117 1.39 7.55 -28.76
N GLN A 118 0.74 8.29 -27.85
CA GLN A 118 1.35 8.70 -26.57
C GLN A 118 1.45 7.56 -25.55
N ALA A 119 0.66 6.49 -25.69
CA ALA A 119 0.74 5.30 -24.83
C ALA A 119 1.96 4.41 -25.16
N GLN A 120 2.78 4.80 -26.13
CA GLN A 120 4.08 4.20 -26.37
C GLN A 120 5.11 4.59 -25.30
N CYS A 121 4.82 5.60 -24.46
CA CYS A 121 5.70 6.03 -23.37
C CYS A 121 7.14 6.31 -23.85
N LEU A 122 7.30 6.95 -25.01
CA LEU A 122 8.62 7.33 -25.53
C LEU A 122 9.22 8.46 -24.69
N GLY A 123 10.54 8.42 -24.49
CA GLY A 123 11.23 9.41 -23.66
C GLY A 123 11.85 8.81 -22.42
N THR A 124 12.18 9.66 -21.44
CA THR A 124 12.82 9.24 -20.19
C THR A 124 11.81 8.60 -19.25
N PHE A 125 12.25 7.57 -18.53
CA PHE A 125 11.49 6.99 -17.42
C PHE A 125 12.40 6.79 -16.21
N GLU A 126 11.79 6.81 -15.04
CA GLU A 126 12.41 6.50 -13.77
C GLU A 126 11.47 5.63 -12.95
N ALA A 127 12.02 4.71 -12.18
CA ALA A 127 11.29 3.85 -11.27
C ALA A 127 12.10 3.63 -9.98
N ARG A 128 11.40 3.63 -8.84
CA ARG A 128 11.94 3.28 -7.54
C ARG A 128 11.29 1.99 -7.04
N THR A 129 12.13 1.10 -6.51
CA THR A 129 11.71 -0.22 -6.05
C THR A 129 12.73 -0.80 -5.06
N ALA A 130 12.30 -1.71 -4.20
CA ALA A 130 13.16 -2.42 -3.27
C ALA A 130 12.82 -3.91 -3.22
N LEU A 131 13.80 -4.73 -2.82
CA LEU A 131 13.60 -6.13 -2.48
C LEU A 131 13.93 -6.31 -1.00
N TYR A 132 12.97 -6.81 -0.24
CA TYR A 132 13.10 -7.12 1.17
C TYR A 132 13.06 -8.64 1.37
N LEU A 133 14.15 -9.21 1.87
CA LEU A 133 14.26 -10.63 2.20
C LEU A 133 13.96 -10.83 3.69
N HIS A 134 13.16 -11.83 4.02
CA HIS A 134 12.67 -12.01 5.37
C HIS A 134 12.38 -13.47 5.72
N GLY A 135 12.08 -13.73 6.99
CA GLY A 135 11.61 -15.02 7.48
C GLY A 135 10.22 -15.40 6.97
N PRO A 136 9.56 -16.40 7.57
CA PRO A 136 8.27 -16.87 7.09
C PRO A 136 7.15 -15.85 7.33
N MET A 137 6.05 -16.02 6.60
CA MET A 137 4.87 -15.17 6.72
C MET A 137 4.28 -15.21 8.14
N SER A 138 4.07 -14.04 8.74
CA SER A 138 3.43 -13.85 10.05
C SER A 138 2.82 -12.45 10.17
N ASP A 139 1.99 -12.21 11.19
CA ASP A 139 1.41 -10.88 11.43
C ASP A 139 2.49 -9.84 11.81
N ASP A 140 3.47 -10.23 12.61
CA ASP A 140 4.63 -9.39 12.92
C ASP A 140 5.43 -9.03 11.65
N LEU A 141 5.60 -9.99 10.73
CA LEU A 141 6.21 -9.70 9.44
C LEU A 141 5.41 -8.67 8.64
N LEU A 142 4.07 -8.72 8.63
CA LEU A 142 3.26 -7.71 7.94
C LEU A 142 3.53 -6.30 8.47
N SER A 143 3.72 -6.17 9.79
CA SER A 143 4.11 -4.90 10.42
C SER A 143 5.45 -4.42 9.90
N ARG A 144 6.45 -5.31 9.84
CA ARG A 144 7.78 -5.01 9.31
C ARG A 144 7.76 -4.67 7.82
N VAL A 145 6.95 -5.36 7.02
CA VAL A 145 6.79 -5.04 5.59
C VAL A 145 6.21 -3.64 5.42
N ARG A 146 5.21 -3.26 6.23
CA ARG A 146 4.68 -1.89 6.25
C ARG A 146 5.78 -0.89 6.61
N ASP A 147 6.57 -1.14 7.65
CA ASP A 147 7.66 -0.23 8.05
C ASP A 147 8.68 -0.05 6.92
N VAL A 148 9.07 -1.14 6.24
CA VAL A 148 9.98 -1.08 5.08
C VAL A 148 9.34 -0.35 3.89
N CYS A 149 8.02 -0.50 3.68
CA CYS A 149 7.33 0.30 2.67
C CYS A 149 7.39 1.80 2.99
N ASP A 150 7.17 2.19 4.25
CA ASP A 150 7.25 3.58 4.66
C ASP A 150 8.69 4.12 4.49
N ASP A 151 9.72 3.34 4.84
CA ASP A 151 11.12 3.72 4.62
C ASP A 151 11.45 3.97 3.13
N VAL A 152 10.85 3.18 2.23
CA VAL A 152 11.12 3.24 0.78
C VAL A 152 10.28 4.31 0.09
N LEU A 153 9.01 4.45 0.48
CA LEU A 153 8.01 5.26 -0.21
C LEU A 153 7.79 6.63 0.44
N LEU A 154 8.06 6.75 1.74
CA LEU A 154 7.91 7.96 2.54
C LEU A 154 9.24 8.30 3.25
N PRO A 155 10.34 8.48 2.50
CA PRO A 155 11.65 8.74 3.12
C PRO A 155 11.60 10.03 3.94
N LEU A 156 12.38 10.06 5.03
CA LEU A 156 12.55 11.27 5.82
C LEU A 156 13.07 12.40 4.92
N VAL A 157 12.31 13.49 4.88
CA VAL A 157 12.69 14.72 4.17
C VAL A 157 13.10 15.79 5.18
N GLY A 158 14.10 16.59 4.81
CA GLY A 158 14.54 17.74 5.58
C GLY A 158 14.30 19.02 4.78
N ASP A 159 13.87 20.07 5.47
CA ASP A 159 13.74 21.41 4.90
C ASP A 159 14.34 22.45 5.86
N SER A 160 14.85 23.56 5.33
CA SER A 160 15.53 24.61 6.09
C SER A 160 14.60 25.78 6.33
N TRP A 161 14.24 26.02 7.59
CA TRP A 161 13.34 27.11 7.98
C TRP A 161 14.15 28.20 8.68
N ARG A 162 14.20 29.40 8.11
CA ARG A 162 15.08 30.49 8.58
C ARG A 162 14.57 31.20 9.84
N ASP A 163 13.26 31.19 10.06
CA ASP A 163 12.60 32.02 11.08
C ASP A 163 12.08 31.21 12.28
N LEU A 164 12.51 29.95 12.44
CA LEU A 164 12.16 29.14 13.61
C LEU A 164 13.00 29.58 14.81
N ALA A 165 12.36 30.28 15.75
CA ALA A 165 13.01 30.79 16.95
C ALA A 165 13.58 29.70 17.87
N TRP A 166 13.12 28.44 17.73
CA TRP A 166 13.58 27.30 18.51
C TRP A 166 13.42 25.99 17.73
N ALA A 167 14.42 25.12 17.80
CA ALA A 167 14.30 23.75 17.32
C ALA A 167 13.67 22.89 18.43
N GLY A 168 12.62 22.14 18.08
CA GLY A 168 11.95 21.21 18.98
C GLY A 168 11.65 19.90 18.27
N SER A 169 11.43 18.85 19.06
CA SER A 169 10.85 17.60 18.55
C SER A 169 9.34 17.66 18.75
N TYR A 170 8.60 17.53 17.67
CA TYR A 170 7.14 17.48 17.69
C TYR A 170 6.71 16.11 17.19
N GLY A 171 5.98 15.38 18.02
CA GLY A 171 5.37 14.11 17.63
C GLY A 171 3.94 14.32 17.14
N GLY A 172 3.50 13.43 16.25
CA GLY A 172 2.09 13.20 15.99
C GLY A 172 1.53 12.07 16.87
N PRO A 173 0.26 11.70 16.70
CA PRO A 173 -0.27 10.47 17.25
C PRO A 173 0.54 9.26 16.77
N ALA A 174 0.81 8.32 17.67
CA ALA A 174 1.56 7.11 17.37
C ALA A 174 0.68 5.88 17.53
N LEU A 175 0.73 4.97 16.55
CA LEU A 175 -0.02 3.72 16.58
C LEU A 175 0.86 2.59 17.09
N SER A 176 0.32 1.78 18.00
CA SER A 176 0.94 0.54 18.49
C SER A 176 -0.05 -0.61 18.42
N GLY A 177 0.47 -1.83 18.26
CA GLY A 177 -0.29 -3.06 18.08
C GLY A 177 0.22 -3.84 16.87
N GLU A 178 0.02 -5.15 16.89
CA GLU A 178 0.47 -6.03 15.81
C GLU A 178 -0.35 -5.81 14.54
N ALA A 179 0.33 -5.60 13.41
CA ALA A 179 -0.24 -5.59 12.07
C ALA A 179 -1.39 -4.59 11.87
N PHE A 180 -1.36 -3.46 12.57
CA PHE A 180 -2.20 -2.30 12.23
C PHE A 180 -1.46 -1.32 11.36
N GLU A 181 -2.13 -0.73 10.38
CA GLU A 181 -1.60 0.34 9.54
C GLU A 181 -2.35 1.65 9.76
N LEU A 182 -1.61 2.74 10.02
CA LEU A 182 -2.15 4.09 10.04
C LEU A 182 -2.22 4.61 8.59
N SER A 183 -3.35 4.38 7.93
CA SER A 183 -3.51 4.68 6.49
C SER A 183 -3.80 6.15 6.21
N ALA A 184 -4.27 6.91 7.19
CA ALA A 184 -4.48 8.34 7.05
C ALA A 184 -4.35 9.10 8.38
N VAL A 185 -3.77 10.29 8.28
CA VAL A 185 -3.84 11.36 9.27
C VAL A 185 -4.20 12.64 8.51
N THR A 186 -5.42 13.14 8.70
CA THR A 186 -5.89 14.35 8.01
C THR A 186 -6.53 15.30 9.00
N VAL A 187 -6.64 16.58 8.64
CA VAL A 187 -7.54 17.50 9.35
C VAL A 187 -8.98 17.03 9.11
N ALA A 188 -9.85 17.15 10.11
CA ALA A 188 -11.25 16.77 9.96
C ALA A 188 -11.98 17.77 9.04
N ASN A 189 -12.86 17.27 8.19
CA ASN A 189 -13.64 18.11 7.27
C ASN A 189 -14.64 19.03 8.00
N THR A 190 -15.03 18.64 9.21
CA THR A 190 -16.05 19.33 10.02
C THR A 190 -15.48 20.27 11.07
N ASP A 191 -14.18 20.16 11.38
CA ASP A 191 -13.56 20.87 12.50
C ASP A 191 -12.04 21.01 12.26
N PRO A 192 -11.52 22.22 12.01
CA PRO A 192 -10.10 22.43 11.70
C PRO A 192 -9.17 22.16 12.91
N ASP A 193 -9.71 22.15 14.12
CA ASP A 193 -8.95 21.84 15.35
C ASP A 193 -8.93 20.34 15.66
N ALA A 194 -9.60 19.52 14.85
CA ALA A 194 -9.64 18.08 14.98
C ALA A 194 -8.89 17.41 13.83
N ILE A 195 -8.31 16.25 14.13
CA ILE A 195 -7.72 15.37 13.12
C ILE A 195 -8.51 14.07 13.02
N VAL A 196 -8.44 13.43 11.86
CA VAL A 196 -8.99 12.10 11.61
C VAL A 196 -7.83 11.14 11.45
N LEU A 197 -7.87 10.06 12.21
CA LEU A 197 -6.94 8.93 12.11
C LEU A 197 -7.70 7.74 11.53
N ARG A 198 -7.13 7.11 10.51
CA ARG A 198 -7.67 5.85 9.94
C ARG A 198 -6.68 4.73 10.17
N VAL A 199 -7.12 3.72 10.89
CA VAL A 199 -6.32 2.56 11.26
C VAL A 199 -6.93 1.33 10.62
N VAL A 200 -6.11 0.53 9.95
CA VAL A 200 -6.52 -0.68 9.23
C VAL A 200 -5.94 -1.90 9.94
N ASN A 201 -6.77 -2.88 10.27
CA ASN A 201 -6.30 -4.20 10.70
C ASN A 201 -5.80 -5.01 9.48
N LEU A 202 -4.50 -5.27 9.37
CA LEU A 202 -3.92 -6.03 8.26
C LEU A 202 -4.09 -7.56 8.41
N THR A 203 -4.78 -8.03 9.44
CA THR A 203 -4.92 -9.47 9.74
C THR A 203 -6.35 -9.99 9.51
N GLN A 204 -6.49 -11.31 9.56
CA GLN A 204 -7.78 -12.02 9.48
C GLN A 204 -8.37 -12.32 10.88
N ARG A 205 -7.86 -11.69 11.94
CA ARG A 205 -8.31 -11.90 13.33
C ARG A 205 -8.61 -10.55 13.98
N SER A 206 -9.41 -10.57 15.03
CA SER A 206 -9.51 -9.40 15.91
C SER A 206 -8.18 -9.17 16.61
N ALA A 207 -7.81 -7.90 16.78
CA ALA A 207 -6.61 -7.49 17.47
C ALA A 207 -6.85 -6.21 18.27
N TRP A 208 -6.04 -6.03 19.32
CA TRP A 208 -6.03 -4.83 20.15
C TRP A 208 -4.92 -3.89 19.69
N GLY A 209 -5.27 -2.62 19.50
CA GLY A 209 -4.35 -1.55 19.15
C GLY A 209 -4.48 -0.38 20.12
N THR A 210 -3.50 0.51 20.09
CA THR A 210 -3.50 1.72 20.89
C THR A 210 -2.94 2.90 20.09
N ILE A 211 -3.71 3.99 20.06
CA ILE A 211 -3.27 5.29 19.56
C ILE A 211 -2.76 6.10 20.76
N HIS A 212 -1.48 6.42 20.76
CA HIS A 212 -0.83 7.29 21.74
C HIS A 212 -0.92 8.73 21.27
N MET A 213 -1.36 9.62 22.15
CA MET A 213 -1.46 11.05 21.90
C MET A 213 -0.10 11.71 22.09
N PRO A 214 0.23 12.77 21.31
CA PRO A 214 1.55 13.40 21.36
C PRO A 214 1.82 14.15 22.67
N THR A 215 0.77 14.55 23.40
CA THR A 215 0.88 15.20 24.71
C THR A 215 -0.18 14.67 25.67
N HIS A 216 -0.05 14.98 26.96
CA HIS A 216 -1.15 14.85 27.91
C HIS A 216 -2.39 15.62 27.46
N GLY A 217 -3.54 15.06 27.83
CA GLY A 217 -4.88 15.53 27.46
C GLY A 217 -5.40 16.65 28.36
N PRO A 218 -6.74 16.82 28.42
CA PRO A 218 -7.77 15.92 27.89
C PRO A 218 -7.87 15.91 26.35
N TRP A 219 -8.01 14.71 25.77
CA TRP A 219 -8.30 14.49 24.34
C TRP A 219 -9.68 13.85 24.19
N SER A 220 -10.50 14.40 23.29
CA SER A 220 -11.76 13.82 22.85
C SER A 220 -11.51 12.93 21.63
N VAL A 221 -11.88 11.66 21.74
CA VAL A 221 -11.78 10.66 20.67
C VAL A 221 -13.17 10.14 20.34
N VAL A 222 -13.58 10.28 19.09
CA VAL A 222 -14.90 9.83 18.62
C VAL A 222 -14.70 8.84 17.49
N ARG A 223 -15.26 7.63 17.62
CA ARG A 223 -15.31 6.69 16.48
C ARG A 223 -16.21 7.26 15.39
N CYS A 224 -15.81 7.10 14.15
CA CYS A 224 -16.53 7.63 13.00
C CYS A 224 -16.69 6.57 11.91
N ARG A 225 -17.67 6.78 11.03
CA ARG A 225 -17.70 6.15 9.70
C ARG A 225 -16.59 6.76 8.83
N LEU A 226 -16.40 6.17 7.63
CA LEU A 226 -15.42 6.70 6.68
C LEU A 226 -15.71 8.14 6.24
N ASP A 227 -16.98 8.58 6.26
CA ASP A 227 -17.40 9.95 5.96
C ASP A 227 -17.34 10.91 7.17
N GLU A 228 -16.63 10.52 8.23
CA GLU A 228 -16.44 11.25 9.49
C GLU A 228 -17.70 11.41 10.36
N THR A 229 -18.84 10.83 9.96
CA THR A 229 -20.03 10.80 10.82
C THR A 229 -19.73 10.05 12.10
N ALA A 230 -19.98 10.70 13.25
CA ALA A 230 -19.75 10.12 14.57
C ALA A 230 -20.60 8.86 14.83
N ILE A 231 -20.00 7.88 15.48
CA ILE A 231 -20.61 6.65 15.97
C ILE A 231 -20.43 6.64 17.49
N GLY A 232 -21.52 6.87 18.21
CA GLY A 232 -21.51 6.84 19.68
C GLY A 232 -20.95 8.12 20.33
N ALA A 233 -20.71 8.01 21.63
CA ALA A 233 -20.17 9.10 22.44
C ALA A 233 -18.65 9.25 22.29
N ALA A 234 -18.14 10.41 22.68
CA ALA A 234 -16.70 10.64 22.75
C ALA A 234 -16.08 9.96 23.97
N ASP A 235 -14.94 9.32 23.79
CA ASP A 235 -14.05 8.91 24.87
C ASP A 235 -13.12 10.06 25.23
N ILE A 236 -12.99 10.35 26.52
CA ILE A 236 -12.02 11.34 27.03
C ILE A 236 -10.80 10.60 27.54
N VAL A 237 -9.64 10.86 26.94
CA VAL A 237 -8.38 10.18 27.26
C VAL A 237 -7.27 11.17 27.60
N ASP A 238 -6.34 10.77 28.46
CA ASP A 238 -5.14 11.56 28.77
C ASP A 238 -4.03 11.33 27.74
N ARG A 239 -3.51 10.10 27.68
CA ARG A 239 -2.33 9.78 26.84
C ARG A 239 -2.60 8.77 25.72
N ALA A 240 -3.64 7.96 25.83
CA ALA A 240 -3.82 6.84 24.92
C ALA A 240 -5.29 6.46 24.75
N PHE A 241 -5.65 6.05 23.54
CA PHE A 241 -6.93 5.46 23.19
C PHE A 241 -6.71 4.01 22.75
N SER A 242 -7.20 3.06 23.55
CA SER A 242 -7.16 1.63 23.24
C SER A 242 -8.41 1.21 22.49
N PHE A 243 -8.26 0.34 21.50
CA PHE A 243 -9.39 -0.16 20.71
C PHE A 243 -9.18 -1.62 20.34
N GLU A 244 -10.28 -2.35 20.24
CA GLU A 244 -10.34 -3.60 19.48
C GLU A 244 -10.82 -3.29 18.06
N ALA A 245 -10.21 -3.94 17.08
CA ALA A 245 -10.63 -3.93 15.69
C ALA A 245 -10.76 -5.38 15.19
N GLY A 246 -11.89 -5.69 14.56
CA GLY A 246 -12.19 -6.98 13.96
C GLY A 246 -11.31 -7.29 12.74
N PRO A 247 -11.42 -8.51 12.18
CA PRO A 247 -10.70 -8.92 10.99
C PRO A 247 -10.87 -7.91 9.85
N ARG A 248 -9.77 -7.38 9.32
CA ARG A 248 -9.77 -6.40 8.20
C ARG A 248 -10.56 -5.12 8.45
N GLU A 249 -10.88 -4.81 9.71
CA GLU A 249 -11.64 -3.60 10.03
C GLU A 249 -10.83 -2.33 9.72
N ILE A 250 -11.53 -1.31 9.21
CA ILE A 250 -11.01 0.04 9.07
C ILE A 250 -11.64 0.90 10.16
N LEU A 251 -10.89 1.14 11.22
CA LEU A 251 -11.27 2.05 12.30
C LEU A 251 -10.99 3.48 11.86
N THR A 252 -12.01 4.33 11.89
CA THR A 252 -11.83 5.79 11.75
C THR A 252 -12.13 6.44 13.09
N VAL A 253 -11.23 7.29 13.58
CA VAL A 253 -11.45 8.09 14.78
C VAL A 253 -11.17 9.56 14.50
N ARG A 254 -12.02 10.44 15.00
CA ARG A 254 -11.76 11.87 15.06
C ARG A 254 -11.22 12.21 16.45
N VAL A 255 -10.08 12.88 16.48
CA VAL A 255 -9.36 13.25 17.70
C VAL A 255 -9.27 14.76 17.78
N LYS A 256 -9.66 15.33 18.93
CA LYS A 256 -9.58 16.76 19.20
C LYS A 256 -9.03 17.01 20.60
N ARG A 257 -8.14 17.99 20.75
CA ARG A 257 -7.72 18.43 22.08
C ARG A 257 -8.89 19.18 22.72
N CYS A 258 -9.33 18.72 23.90
CA CYS A 258 -10.32 19.47 24.65
C CYS A 258 -9.71 20.82 25.06
N PRO A 259 -10.52 21.91 25.07
CA PRO A 259 -10.07 23.15 25.67
C PRO A 259 -9.55 22.88 27.07
N LEU A 260 -8.32 23.33 27.37
CA LEU A 260 -7.92 23.49 28.77
C LEU A 260 -8.97 24.40 29.39
N GLY A 261 -9.62 23.96 30.47
CA GLY A 261 -10.80 24.61 31.02
C GLY A 261 -10.66 26.14 31.10
N ALA A 262 -11.73 26.83 30.73
CA ALA A 262 -12.01 28.18 31.19
C ALA A 262 -12.06 28.24 32.72
#